data_AF-A0A962HM13-F1
#
_entry.id   AF-A0A962HM13-F1
#
_cell.length_a   1.000
_cell.length_b   1.000
_cell.length_c   1.000
_cell.angle_alpha   90.00
_cell.angle_beta   90.00
_cell.angle_gamma   90.00
#
_symmetry.space_group_name_H-M   'P 1'
#
loop_
_entity.id
_entity.type
_entity.pdbx_description
1 polymer ?
#
loop_
_entity_poly.entity_id
_entity_poly.type
_entity_poly.pdbx_seq_one_letter_code
_entity_poly.pdbx_strand_id
1 'polypeptide(L)'
;MNIKIKVAAAAAIATLSATTPALAAEVKKIGLAMPNLQADFFNQIKLGVENYTKEKGIDLIVVDAKNDTATQVSQVQDMMTQGIDAFIYIPAGAAAAAVPTRLARAEGIPVINV
;
A
#
# COMPACT_ATOMS: atom_id res chain seq x y z
N MET A 1 -12.24 -50.53 -41.64
CA MET A 1 -12.04 -49.81 -40.36
C MET A 1 -12.51 -48.36 -40.55
N ASN A 2 -13.41 -47.94 -39.65
CA ASN A 2 -14.23 -46.72 -39.57
C ASN A 2 -13.44 -45.40 -39.64
N ILE A 3 -13.94 -44.17 -39.89
CA ILE A 3 -15.18 -43.52 -40.36
C ILE A 3 -14.77 -42.06 -40.76
N LYS A 4 -15.56 -41.41 -41.62
CA LYS A 4 -15.39 -40.09 -42.30
C LYS A 4 -15.48 -38.86 -41.36
N ILE A 5 -15.04 -37.67 -41.82
CA ILE A 5 -15.67 -36.29 -41.74
C ILE A 5 -14.61 -35.21 -42.13
N LYS A 6 -14.63 -34.66 -43.37
CA LYS A 6 -15.20 -33.38 -43.86
C LYS A 6 -14.48 -32.06 -43.42
N VAL A 7 -13.79 -31.45 -44.40
CA VAL A 7 -13.71 -30.01 -44.82
C VAL A 7 -13.97 -28.91 -43.77
N ALA A 8 -13.03 -27.96 -43.60
CA ALA A 8 -13.20 -26.51 -43.93
C ALA A 8 -12.04 -25.59 -43.49
N ALA A 9 -11.69 -24.70 -44.41
CA ALA A 9 -10.98 -23.41 -44.39
C ALA A 9 -10.52 -22.72 -43.07
N ALA A 10 -9.29 -22.18 -43.17
CA ALA A 10 -8.82 -20.83 -42.81
C ALA A 10 -9.19 -20.19 -41.45
N ALA A 11 -8.15 -19.91 -40.64
CA ALA A 11 -7.80 -18.55 -40.19
C ALA A 11 -6.60 -18.62 -39.22
N ALA A 12 -5.57 -17.83 -39.48
CA ALA A 12 -4.49 -17.56 -38.54
C ALA A 12 -5.08 -16.83 -37.32
N ILE A 13 -5.11 -17.49 -36.16
CA ILE A 13 -5.44 -16.83 -34.89
C ILE A 13 -4.13 -16.26 -34.36
N ALA A 14 -3.87 -15.00 -34.71
CA ALA A 14 -2.94 -14.17 -33.98
C ALA A 14 -3.45 -14.09 -32.53
N THR A 15 -2.70 -14.68 -31.60
CA THR A 15 -2.93 -14.50 -30.16
C THR A 15 -2.60 -13.06 -29.81
N LEU A 16 -3.61 -12.20 -29.91
CA LEU A 16 -3.56 -10.83 -29.40
C LEU A 16 -3.57 -10.94 -27.88
N SER A 17 -2.39 -10.89 -27.25
CA SER A 17 -2.25 -10.66 -25.82
C SER A 17 -2.85 -9.30 -25.52
N ALA A 18 -4.14 -9.28 -25.16
CA ALA A 18 -4.78 -8.10 -24.60
C ALA A 18 -4.12 -7.82 -23.25
N THR A 19 -3.19 -6.86 -23.24
CA THR A 19 -2.75 -6.20 -22.01
C THR A 19 -3.93 -5.38 -21.51
N THR A 20 -4.79 -5.97 -20.70
CA THR A 20 -5.72 -5.20 -19.87
C THR A 20 -4.88 -4.31 -18.96
N PRO A 21 -4.99 -2.97 -19.05
CA PRO A 21 -4.35 -2.12 -18.07
C PRO A 21 -4.91 -2.50 -16.70
N ALA A 22 -4.03 -2.92 -15.79
CA ALA A 22 -4.42 -3.15 -14.41
C ALA A 22 -5.02 -1.84 -13.89
N LEU A 23 -6.32 -1.84 -13.56
CA LEU A 23 -6.92 -0.74 -12.82
C LEU A 23 -6.14 -0.63 -11.50
N ALA A 24 -5.41 0.47 -11.32
CA ALA A 24 -4.79 0.77 -10.04
C ALA A 24 -5.90 0.81 -8.98
N ALA A 25 -5.73 0.04 -7.90
CA ALA A 25 -6.69 0.05 -6.80
C ALA A 25 -6.82 1.48 -6.26
N GLU A 26 -8.06 1.92 -6.07
CA GLU A 26 -8.35 3.25 -5.53
C GLU A 26 -7.94 3.31 -4.06
N VAL A 27 -7.02 4.20 -3.71
CA VAL A 27 -6.57 4.41 -2.32
C VAL A 27 -7.56 5.32 -1.61
N LYS A 28 -8.24 4.82 -0.58
CA LYS A 28 -9.25 5.55 0.20
C LYS A 28 -8.81 5.85 1.62
N LYS A 29 -7.91 5.05 2.18
CA LYS A 29 -7.38 5.23 3.53
C LYS A 29 -5.87 5.02 3.58
N ILE A 30 -5.16 6.00 4.15
CA ILE A 30 -3.72 5.97 4.34
C ILE A 30 -3.37 5.95 5.83
N GLY A 31 -2.41 5.13 6.21
CA GLY A 31 -1.76 5.19 7.52
C GLY A 31 -0.42 5.95 7.44
N LEU A 32 -0.19 6.88 8.35
CA LEU A 32 1.07 7.61 8.54
C LEU A 32 1.64 7.31 9.93
N ALA A 33 2.69 6.48 9.98
CA ALA A 33 3.44 6.18 11.20
C ALA A 33 4.69 7.05 11.27
N MET A 34 4.77 7.90 12.30
CA MET A 34 5.91 8.77 12.54
C MET A 34 6.66 8.39 13.82
N PRO A 35 7.97 8.68 13.88
CA PRO A 35 8.77 8.39 15.05
C PRO A 35 8.40 9.32 16.21
N ASN A 36 8.14 10.60 15.92
CA ASN A 36 7.63 11.57 16.86
C ASN A 36 6.91 12.72 16.13
N LEU A 37 6.10 13.50 16.84
CA LEU A 37 5.49 14.75 16.35
C LEU A 37 6.04 16.02 16.99
N GLN A 38 7.08 15.88 17.80
CA GLN A 38 7.68 16.98 18.55
C GLN A 38 8.74 17.72 17.71
N ALA A 39 9.40 17.03 16.78
CA ALA A 39 10.31 17.67 15.85
C ALA A 39 9.53 18.32 14.69
N ASP A 40 9.87 19.59 14.41
CA ASP A 40 9.23 20.37 13.35
C ASP A 40 9.25 19.66 11.99
N PHE A 41 10.34 18.95 11.68
CA PHE A 41 10.45 18.17 10.44
C PHE A 41 9.30 17.17 10.27
N PHE A 42 9.00 16.37 11.29
CA PHE A 42 7.90 15.39 11.21
C PHE A 42 6.52 16.07 11.25
N ASN A 43 6.40 17.19 11.96
CA ASN A 43 5.18 18.00 11.93
C ASN A 43 4.88 18.53 10.51
N GLN A 44 5.91 19.02 9.80
CA GLN A 44 5.77 19.45 8.41
C GLN A 44 5.38 18.31 7.47
N ILE A 45 5.94 17.10 7.67
CA ILE A 45 5.52 15.91 6.90
C ILE A 45 4.03 15.62 7.15
N LYS A 46 3.60 15.57 8.41
CA LYS A 46 2.19 15.37 8.77
C LYS A 46 1.29 16.37 8.06
N LEU A 47 1.61 17.65 8.12
CA LEU A 47 0.82 18.71 7.49
C LEU A 47 0.77 18.53 5.96
N GLY A 48 1.88 18.18 5.33
CA GLY A 48 1.92 17.91 3.88
C GLY A 48 1.01 16.74 3.49
N VAL A 49 1.07 15.64 4.23
CA VAL A 49 0.22 14.46 3.99
C VAL A 49 -1.25 14.78 4.26
N GLU A 50 -1.58 15.43 5.39
CA GLU A 50 -2.95 15.85 5.74
C GLU A 50 -3.58 16.74 4.66
N ASN A 51 -2.82 17.71 4.15
CA ASN A 51 -3.30 18.60 3.09
C ASN A 51 -3.60 17.82 1.81
N TYR A 52 -2.68 16.92 1.41
CA TYR A 52 -2.86 16.09 0.23
C TYR A 52 -4.07 15.15 0.37
N THR A 53 -4.19 14.43 1.48
CA THR A 53 -5.30 13.49 1.67
C THR A 53 -6.63 14.21 1.72
N LYS A 54 -6.71 15.37 2.39
CA LYS A 54 -7.91 16.20 2.40
C LYS A 54 -8.30 16.69 1.01
N GLU A 55 -7.34 17.14 0.20
CA GLU A 55 -7.60 17.57 -1.19
C GLU A 55 -8.16 16.41 -2.05
N LYS A 56 -7.69 15.18 -1.80
CA LYS A 56 -8.09 13.99 -2.54
C LYS A 56 -9.30 13.25 -1.95
N GLY A 57 -9.82 13.67 -0.80
CA GLY A 57 -10.90 12.96 -0.10
C GLY A 57 -10.48 11.58 0.41
N ILE A 58 -9.20 11.43 0.79
CA ILE A 58 -8.62 10.21 1.34
C ILE A 58 -8.64 10.30 2.87
N ASP A 59 -9.08 9.25 3.54
CA ASP A 59 -9.00 9.13 5.00
C ASP A 59 -7.54 8.97 5.43
N LEU A 60 -7.14 9.66 6.50
CA LEU A 60 -5.79 9.58 7.04
C LEU A 60 -5.81 9.20 8.51
N ILE A 61 -5.06 8.16 8.85
CA ILE A 61 -4.73 7.80 10.23
C ILE A 61 -3.29 8.25 10.49
N VAL A 62 -3.07 9.05 11.53
CA VAL A 62 -1.74 9.51 11.92
C VAL A 62 -1.43 8.99 13.32
N VAL A 63 -0.26 8.38 13.48
CA VAL A 63 0.22 7.89 14.78
C VAL A 63 1.57 8.48 15.14
N ASP A 64 1.74 8.79 16.42
CA ASP A 64 2.97 9.30 17.02
C ASP A 64 3.56 8.21 17.93
N ALA A 65 4.73 7.69 17.56
CA ALA A 65 5.41 6.65 18.33
C ALA A 65 6.16 7.18 19.56
N LYS A 66 6.31 8.51 19.73
CA LYS A 66 7.05 9.14 20.83
C LYS A 66 8.47 8.59 21.02
N ASN A 67 9.14 8.31 19.90
CA ASN A 67 10.44 7.66 19.78
C ASN A 67 10.52 6.24 20.39
N ASP A 68 9.38 5.59 20.61
CA ASP A 68 9.33 4.22 21.10
C ASP A 68 9.03 3.22 19.97
N THR A 69 9.98 2.31 19.73
CA THR A 69 9.87 1.33 18.64
C THR A 69 8.76 0.31 18.88
N ALA A 70 8.55 -0.13 20.13
CA ALA A 70 7.52 -1.11 20.46
C ALA A 70 6.12 -0.54 20.22
N THR A 71 5.88 0.69 20.67
CA THR A 71 4.67 1.46 20.41
C THR A 71 4.42 1.58 18.91
N GLN A 72 5.45 1.91 18.12
CA GLN A 72 5.30 2.04 16.69
C GLN A 72 4.86 0.73 16.01
N VAL A 73 5.41 -0.41 16.44
CA VAL A 73 5.00 -1.72 15.91
C VAL A 73 3.52 -2.00 16.19
N SER A 74 3.06 -1.78 17.42
CA SER A 74 1.65 -1.98 17.79
C SER A 74 0.71 -1.05 16.99
N GLN A 75 1.08 0.23 16.88
CA GLN A 75 0.31 1.20 16.10
C GLN A 75 0.16 0.79 14.63
N VAL A 76 1.22 0.20 14.03
CA VAL A 76 1.14 -0.32 12.67
C VAL A 76 0.17 -1.49 12.58
N GLN A 77 0.23 -2.45 13.51
CA GLN A 77 -0.71 -3.58 13.54
C GLN A 77 -2.17 -3.11 13.67
N ASP A 78 -2.40 -2.09 14.50
CA ASP A 78 -3.72 -1.49 14.66
C ASP A 78 -4.21 -0.82 13.37
N MET A 79 -3.33 -0.13 12.63
CA MET A 79 -3.68 0.47 11.35
C MET A 79 -4.00 -0.57 10.27
N MET A 80 -3.25 -1.68 10.22
CA MET A 80 -3.56 -2.79 9.31
C MET A 80 -4.95 -3.36 9.61
N THR A 81 -5.28 -3.53 10.90
CA THR A 81 -6.61 -3.99 11.35
C THR A 81 -7.73 -3.00 10.99
N GLN A 82 -7.42 -1.71 10.96
CA GLN A 82 -8.35 -0.64 10.54
C GLN A 82 -8.53 -0.55 9.01
N GLY A 83 -7.87 -1.41 8.24
CA GLY A 83 -8.02 -1.54 6.79
C GLY A 83 -7.47 -0.35 6.02
N ILE A 84 -6.22 0.03 6.26
CA ILE A 84 -5.53 1.01 5.40
C ILE A 84 -5.22 0.40 4.02
N ASP A 85 -5.33 1.21 2.97
CA ASP A 85 -5.01 0.81 1.59
C ASP A 85 -3.55 1.06 1.23
N ALA A 86 -2.90 2.00 1.93
CA ALA A 86 -1.48 2.31 1.76
C ALA A 86 -0.86 2.82 3.06
N PHE A 87 0.44 2.65 3.18
CA PHE A 87 1.17 2.90 4.41
C PHE A 87 2.42 3.75 4.18
N ILE A 88 2.53 4.86 4.92
CA ILE A 88 3.74 5.69 5.00
C ILE A 88 4.38 5.42 6.35
N TYR A 89 5.62 4.92 6.32
CA TYR A 89 6.36 4.53 7.51
C TYR A 89 7.64 5.33 7.65
N ILE A 90 7.78 5.98 8.81
CA ILE A 90 8.99 6.70 9.20
C ILE A 90 9.49 6.05 10.50
N PRO A 91 10.57 5.24 10.47
CA PRO A 91 10.98 4.43 11.59
C PRO A 91 11.43 5.24 12.83
N ALA A 92 11.00 4.83 14.02
CA ALA A 92 11.51 5.34 15.32
C ALA A 92 12.95 4.89 15.63
N GLY A 93 13.52 3.99 14.81
CA GLY A 93 14.90 3.54 14.93
C GLY A 93 15.35 2.71 13.72
N ALA A 94 16.65 2.58 13.53
CA ALA A 94 17.23 1.94 12.34
C ALA A 94 16.80 0.48 12.14
N ALA A 95 16.47 -0.24 13.23
CA ALA A 95 16.01 -1.63 13.18
C ALA A 95 14.47 -1.78 13.09
N ALA A 96 13.72 -0.68 13.20
CA ALA A 96 12.27 -0.74 13.41
C ALA A 96 11.47 -1.09 12.15
N ALA A 97 12.04 -0.91 10.95
CA ALA A 97 11.30 -1.04 9.69
C ALA A 97 10.97 -2.47 9.25
N ALA A 98 11.77 -3.46 9.66
CA ALA A 98 11.66 -4.80 9.10
C ALA A 98 10.31 -5.48 9.42
N VAL A 99 9.78 -5.31 10.64
CA VAL A 99 8.52 -5.94 11.05
C VAL A 99 7.30 -5.25 10.41
N PRO A 100 7.13 -3.91 10.52
CA PRO A 100 6.04 -3.17 9.86
C PRO A 100 5.97 -3.42 8.36
N THR A 101 7.10 -3.33 7.64
CA THR A 101 7.11 -3.53 6.19
C THR A 101 6.78 -4.97 5.79
N ARG A 102 7.18 -5.96 6.60
CA ARG A 102 6.82 -7.36 6.36
C ARG A 102 5.33 -7.62 6.60
N LEU A 103 4.75 -7.04 7.65
CA LEU A 103 3.32 -7.16 7.94
C LEU A 103 2.48 -6.54 6.82
N ALA A 104 2.77 -5.30 6.43
CA ALA A 104 2.08 -4.65 5.32
C ALA A 104 2.18 -5.45 4.00
N ARG A 105 3.38 -5.97 3.69
CA ARG A 105 3.58 -6.82 2.51
C ARG A 105 2.74 -8.10 2.55
N ALA A 106 2.60 -8.73 3.72
CA ALA A 106 1.80 -9.95 3.87
C ALA A 106 0.31 -9.69 3.60
N GLU A 107 -0.16 -8.49 3.94
CA GLU A 107 -1.53 -8.02 3.68
C GLU A 107 -1.71 -7.43 2.26
N GLY A 108 -0.65 -7.40 1.43
CA GLY A 108 -0.68 -6.78 0.11
C GLY A 108 -0.75 -5.25 0.13
N ILE A 109 -0.49 -4.63 1.27
CA ILE A 109 -0.54 -3.17 1.46
C ILE A 109 0.80 -2.55 1.00
N PRO A 110 0.78 -1.62 0.04
CA PRO A 110 1.98 -0.91 -0.41
C PRO A 110 2.55 -0.03 0.71
N VAL A 111 3.89 -0.03 0.82
CA VAL A 111 4.64 0.71 1.84
C VAL A 111 5.58 1.71 1.21
N ILE A 112 5.52 2.96 1.67
CA ILE A 112 6.50 4.00 1.40
C ILE A 112 7.32 4.18 2.68
N ASN A 113 8.62 3.88 2.61
CA ASN A 113 9.55 4.09 3.71
C ASN A 113 10.30 5.42 3.49
N VAL A 114 10.38 6.25 4.52
CA VAL A 114 11.03 7.58 4.51
C VAL A 114 12.13 7.60 5.55
#